data_AF-A0A315Y4R3-F1
#
_entry.id   AF-A0A315Y4R3-F1
#
_cell.length_a   1.000
_cell.length_b   1.000
_cell.length_c   1.000
_cell.angle_alpha   90.00
_cell.angle_beta   90.00
_cell.angle_gamma   90.00
#
_symmetry.space_group_name_H-M   'P 1'
#
loop_
_entity.id
_entity.type
_entity.pdbx_description
1 polymer ?
#
loop_
_entity_poly.entity_id
_entity_poly.type
_entity_poly.pdbx_seq_one_letter_code
_entity_poly.pdbx_strand_id
1 'polypeptide(L)'
;MNYDYYKTLIGEYINLGRSKERLLGEIGFPEELKLTVDGLTKAVDIIAAAAENSMKELVELSGLSMRAFAGKYMIPYRSMQNWCAEGKEARTPPDYLALLIGYELITELKVEGSDDVDI
;
A
#
# COMPACT_ATOMS: atom_id res chain seq x y z
N MET A 1 -7.25 0.09 -10.51
CA MET A 1 -7.92 -0.81 -9.54
C MET A 1 -8.95 -0.02 -8.74
N ASN A 2 -10.15 -0.56 -8.51
CA ASN A 2 -11.14 0.08 -7.63
C ASN A 2 -10.97 -0.38 -6.17
N TYR A 3 -11.60 0.32 -5.22
CA TYR A 3 -11.43 0.06 -3.80
C TYR A 3 -12.01 -1.30 -3.35
N ASP A 4 -13.10 -1.76 -3.98
CA ASP A 4 -13.69 -3.05 -3.63
C ASP A 4 -12.79 -4.22 -4.03
N TYR A 5 -12.21 -4.16 -5.23
CA TYR A 5 -11.23 -5.14 -5.69
C TYR A 5 -9.98 -5.13 -4.81
N TYR A 6 -9.49 -3.95 -4.43
CA TYR A 6 -8.41 -3.81 -3.47
C TYR A 6 -8.70 -4.52 -2.13
N LYS A 7 -9.89 -4.32 -1.55
CA LYS A 7 -10.30 -5.03 -0.32
C LYS A 7 -10.36 -6.54 -0.51
N THR A 8 -10.81 -7.01 -1.67
CA THR A 8 -10.79 -8.45 -1.99
C THR A 8 -9.37 -8.99 -1.96
N LEU A 9 -8.41 -8.30 -2.58
CA LEU A 9 -6.99 -8.71 -2.58
C LEU A 9 -6.39 -8.72 -1.16
N ILE A 10 -6.78 -7.79 -0.29
CA ILE A 10 -6.41 -7.80 1.14
C ILE A 10 -6.93 -9.08 1.81
N GLY A 11 -8.21 -9.43 1.57
CA GLY A 11 -8.81 -10.65 2.10
C GLY A 11 -8.14 -11.92 1.59
N GLU A 12 -7.82 -11.97 0.29
CA GLU A 12 -7.10 -13.08 -0.34
C GLU A 12 -5.70 -13.23 0.24
N TYR A 13 -4.94 -12.14 0.39
CA TYR A 13 -3.63 -12.16 1.04
C TYR A 13 -3.69 -12.80 2.44
N ILE A 14 -4.70 -12.45 3.24
CA ILE A 14 -4.92 -13.03 4.56
C ILE A 14 -5.25 -14.54 4.45
N ASN A 15 -6.16 -14.91 3.55
CA ASN A 15 -6.57 -16.30 3.32
C ASN A 15 -5.44 -17.20 2.82
N LEU A 16 -4.50 -16.64 2.05
CA LEU A 16 -3.31 -17.34 1.55
C LEU A 16 -2.22 -17.52 2.62
N GLY A 17 -2.51 -17.14 3.87
CA GLY A 17 -1.57 -17.24 4.99
C GLY A 17 -0.54 -16.11 4.99
N ARG A 18 -0.91 -14.92 4.49
CA ARG A 18 -0.05 -13.74 4.44
C ARG A 18 1.22 -13.92 3.58
N SER A 19 1.15 -14.76 2.55
CA SER A 19 2.25 -14.96 1.59
C SER A 19 2.09 -14.06 0.38
N LYS A 20 3.06 -13.16 0.19
CA LYS A 20 3.15 -12.28 -0.98
C LYS A 20 3.35 -13.08 -2.27
N GLU A 21 4.16 -14.14 -2.20
CA GLU A 21 4.48 -15.01 -3.35
C GLU A 21 3.25 -15.76 -3.84
N ARG A 22 2.43 -16.27 -2.92
CA ARG A 22 1.17 -16.92 -3.27
C ARG A 22 0.18 -15.93 -3.88
N LEU A 23 0.05 -14.75 -3.27
CA LEU A 23 -0.84 -13.72 -3.80
C LEU A 23 -0.41 -13.30 -5.22
N LEU A 24 0.89 -13.08 -5.44
CA LEU A 24 1.44 -12.77 -6.75
C LEU A 24 1.17 -13.90 -7.76
N GLY A 25 1.26 -15.16 -7.33
CA GLY A 25 0.92 -16.33 -8.15
C GLY A 25 -0.55 -16.43 -8.54
N GLU A 26 -1.48 -16.03 -7.64
CA GLU A 26 -2.93 -16.02 -7.90
C GLU A 26 -3.36 -14.83 -8.77
N ILE A 27 -2.84 -13.63 -8.48
CA ILE A 27 -3.12 -12.42 -9.28
C ILE A 27 -2.55 -12.56 -10.70
N GLY A 28 -1.37 -13.16 -10.83
CA GLY A 28 -0.63 -13.21 -12.08
C GLY A 28 -0.23 -11.81 -12.57
N PHE A 29 -0.14 -11.64 -13.90
CA PHE A 29 0.11 -10.35 -14.55
C PHE A 29 -1.14 -9.89 -15.31
N PRO A 30 -2.15 -9.33 -14.63
CA PRO A 30 -3.37 -8.92 -15.28
C PRO A 30 -3.10 -7.77 -16.24
N GLU A 31 -3.26 -8.01 -17.55
CA GLU A 31 -3.07 -7.03 -18.63
C GLU A 31 -3.90 -5.75 -18.39
N GLU A 32 -5.03 -5.88 -17.70
CA GLU A 32 -5.95 -4.79 -17.36
C GLU A 32 -5.38 -3.79 -16.35
N LEU A 33 -4.46 -4.20 -15.47
CA LEU A 33 -3.85 -3.30 -14.49
C LEU A 33 -2.75 -2.44 -15.11
N LYS A 34 -2.26 -2.79 -16.31
CA LYS A 34 -1.17 -2.11 -17.02
C LYS A 34 0.04 -1.78 -16.10
N LEU A 35 0.29 -2.62 -15.10
CA LEU A 35 1.42 -2.45 -14.20
C LEU A 35 2.65 -3.14 -14.81
N THR A 36 3.82 -2.55 -14.60
CA THR A 36 5.08 -3.26 -14.82
C THR A 36 5.25 -4.39 -13.81
N VAL A 37 6.22 -5.27 -14.03
CA VAL A 37 6.60 -6.31 -13.04
C VAL A 37 6.93 -5.68 -11.68
N ASP A 38 7.66 -4.57 -11.70
CA ASP A 38 8.02 -3.81 -10.49
C ASP A 38 6.80 -3.15 -9.86
N GLY A 39 5.89 -2.58 -10.67
CA GLY A 39 4.64 -2.00 -10.21
C GLY A 39 3.72 -3.02 -9.55
N LEU A 40 3.63 -4.22 -10.11
CA LEU A 40 2.87 -5.33 -9.54
C LEU A 40 3.46 -5.79 -8.21
N THR A 41 4.79 -5.97 -8.15
CA THR A 41 5.48 -6.36 -6.92
C THR A 41 5.23 -5.32 -5.82
N LYS A 42 5.37 -4.04 -6.16
CA LYS A 42 5.09 -2.94 -5.24
C LYS A 42 3.62 -2.87 -4.80
N ALA A 43 2.68 -3.20 -5.69
CA ALA A 43 1.27 -3.28 -5.33
C ALA A 43 1.01 -4.38 -4.30
N VAL A 44 1.62 -5.56 -4.46
CA VAL A 44 1.54 -6.66 -3.50
C VAL A 44 2.16 -6.28 -2.16
N ASP A 45 3.29 -5.57 -2.16
CA ASP A 45 3.89 -5.04 -0.93
C ASP A 45 2.96 -4.07 -0.19
N ILE A 46 2.29 -3.17 -0.93
CA ILE A 46 1.32 -2.24 -0.33
C ILE A 46 0.10 -2.99 0.24
N ILE A 47 -0.39 -4.02 -0.46
CA ILE A 47 -1.49 -4.87 0.02
C ILE A 47 -1.09 -5.55 1.33
N ALA A 48 0.09 -6.15 1.38
CA ALA A 48 0.59 -6.78 2.61
C ALA A 48 0.71 -5.79 3.77
N ALA A 49 1.35 -4.64 3.54
CA ALA A 49 1.54 -3.61 4.56
C ALA A 49 0.20 -3.10 5.12
N ALA A 50 -0.80 -2.91 4.25
CA ALA A 50 -2.14 -2.50 4.67
C ALA A 50 -2.88 -3.60 5.44
N ALA A 51 -2.76 -4.87 5.02
CA ALA A 51 -3.36 -6.02 5.70
C ALA A 51 -2.74 -6.33 7.07
N GLU A 52 -1.50 -5.89 7.29
CA GLU A 52 -0.78 -5.98 8.56
C GLU A 52 -0.89 -4.71 9.41
N ASN A 53 -1.61 -3.70 8.90
CA ASN A 53 -1.77 -2.39 9.54
C ASN A 53 -0.40 -1.72 9.85
N SER A 54 0.58 -1.95 8.98
CA SER A 54 1.97 -1.49 9.12
C SER A 54 2.15 -0.10 8.50
N MET A 55 1.96 0.94 9.31
CA MET A 55 2.14 2.32 8.85
C MET A 55 3.60 2.62 8.46
N LYS A 56 4.56 1.96 9.11
CA LYS A 56 5.99 2.08 8.80
C LYS A 56 6.27 1.65 7.36
N GLU A 57 5.80 0.48 6.96
CA GLU A 57 6.00 -0.02 5.59
C GLU A 57 5.27 0.84 4.56
N LEU A 58 4.07 1.33 4.87
CA LEU A 58 3.35 2.25 3.97
C LEU A 58 4.13 3.56 3.73
N VAL A 59 4.81 4.09 4.75
CA VAL A 59 5.70 5.26 4.61
C VAL A 59 6.92 4.94 3.74
N GLU A 60 7.54 3.78 3.96
CA GLU A 60 8.70 3.33 3.19
C GLU A 60 8.34 3.13 1.70
N LEU A 61 7.22 2.45 1.43
CA LEU A 61 6.72 2.17 0.08
C LEU A 61 6.29 3.44 -0.67
N SER A 62 5.86 4.49 0.04
CA SER A 62 5.54 5.77 -0.60
C SER A 62 6.77 6.53 -1.07
N GLY A 63 7.98 6.17 -0.63
CA GLY A 63 9.22 6.91 -0.91
C GLY A 63 9.29 8.30 -0.27
N LEU A 64 8.41 8.61 0.69
CA LEU A 64 8.39 9.90 1.39
C LEU A 64 9.07 9.78 2.75
N SER A 65 9.64 10.87 3.23
CA SER A 65 9.99 10.95 4.66
C SER A 65 8.71 10.89 5.51
N MET A 66 8.78 10.33 6.71
CA MET A 66 7.64 10.28 7.65
C MET A 66 7.00 11.66 7.89
N ARG A 67 7.80 12.75 7.89
CA ARG A 67 7.29 14.12 8.03
C ARG A 67 6.52 14.58 6.79
N ALA A 68 7.01 14.29 5.58
CA ALA A 68 6.31 14.61 4.35
C ALA A 68 5.03 13.77 4.21
N PHE A 69 5.08 12.49 4.60
CA PHE A 69 3.93 11.60 4.64
C PHE A 69 2.85 12.09 5.60
N ALA A 70 3.24 12.47 6.82
CA ALA A 70 2.36 13.09 7.81
C ALA A 70 1.67 14.33 7.23
N GLY A 71 2.42 15.20 6.55
CA GLY A 71 1.89 16.37 5.87
C GLY A 71 0.89 16.02 4.76
N LYS A 72 1.24 15.08 3.88
CA LYS A 72 0.40 14.64 2.74
C LYS A 72 -0.98 14.17 3.20
N TYR A 73 -1.03 13.33 4.23
CA TYR A 73 -2.28 12.75 4.72
C TYR A 73 -2.91 13.53 5.89
N MET A 74 -2.39 14.73 6.20
CA MET A 74 -2.85 15.56 7.32
C MET A 74 -2.88 14.83 8.68
N ILE A 75 -1.93 13.93 8.88
CA ILE A 75 -1.78 13.16 10.12
C ILE A 75 -0.84 13.95 11.05
N PRO A 76 -1.18 14.14 12.33
CA PRO A 76 -0.25 14.73 13.29
C PRO A 76 1.07 13.94 13.32
N TYR A 77 2.20 14.64 13.19
CA TYR A 77 3.51 13.99 13.13
C TYR A 77 3.78 13.09 14.35
N ARG A 78 3.25 13.45 15.53
CA ARG A 78 3.34 12.62 16.73
C ARG A 78 2.59 11.29 16.60
N SER A 79 1.45 11.27 15.91
CA SER A 79 0.72 10.02 15.65
C SER A 79 1.54 9.10 14.75
N MET A 80 2.15 9.63 13.68
CA MET A 80 3.08 8.86 12.84
C MET A 80 4.26 8.30 13.63
N GLN A 81 4.87 9.11 14.51
CA GLN A 81 5.95 8.63 15.38
C GLN A 81 5.51 7.45 16.27
N ASN A 82 4.31 7.51 16.83
CA ASN A 82 3.78 6.43 17.67
C ASN A 82 3.45 5.17 16.84
N TRP A 83 2.94 5.34 15.62
CA TRP A 83 2.55 4.22 14.75
C TRP A 83 3.73 3.55 14.04
N CYS A 84 4.80 4.30 13.79
CA CYS A 84 6.02 3.78 13.18
C CYS A 84 7.09 3.39 14.22
N ALA A 85 6.81 3.56 15.52
CA ALA A 85 7.70 3.12 16.59
C ALA A 85 7.80 1.59 16.64
N GLU A 86 8.90 1.08 17.19
CA GLU A 86 9.14 -0.34 17.37
C GLU A 86 8.95 -0.77 18.83
N GLY A 87 8.65 -2.05 19.04
CA GLY A 87 8.57 -2.64 20.38
C GLY A 87 7.38 -2.12 21.21
N LYS A 88 7.60 -1.92 22.53
CA LYS A 88 6.53 -1.63 23.49
C LYS A 88 5.88 -0.25 23.31
N GLU A 89 6.52 0.65 22.58
CA GLU A 89 6.00 2.00 22.33
C GLU A 89 5.13 2.07 21.07
N ALA A 90 5.15 1.01 20.25
CA ALA A 90 4.35 0.90 19.04
C ALA A 90 2.86 1.01 19.39
N ARG A 91 2.18 1.95 18.74
CA ARG A 91 0.72 2.08 18.79
C ARG A 91 0.12 1.60 17.49
N THR A 92 -1.01 0.94 17.57
CA THR A 92 -1.76 0.51 16.39
C THR A 92 -2.53 1.71 15.81
N PRO A 93 -2.37 2.04 14.52
CA PRO A 93 -3.24 3.00 13.85
C PRO A 93 -4.65 2.44 13.67
N PRO A 94 -5.67 3.28 13.44
CA PRO A 94 -7.00 2.78 13.06
C PRO A 94 -6.93 1.94 11.78
N ASP A 95 -7.52 0.74 11.79
CA ASP A 95 -7.40 -0.22 10.67
C ASP A 95 -7.83 0.37 9.31
N TYR A 96 -8.89 1.17 9.31
CA TYR A 96 -9.39 1.80 8.09
C TYR A 96 -8.37 2.76 7.46
N LEU A 97 -7.47 3.35 8.26
CA LEU A 97 -6.51 4.34 7.79
C LEU A 97 -5.42 3.68 6.93
N ALA A 98 -4.91 2.51 7.35
CA ALA A 98 -3.95 1.75 6.56
C ALA A 98 -4.56 1.27 5.24
N LEU A 99 -5.83 0.85 5.25
CA LEU A 99 -6.55 0.46 4.03
C LEU A 99 -6.73 1.62 3.05
N LEU A 100 -7.13 2.81 3.53
CA LEU A 100 -7.32 3.97 2.66
C LEU A 100 -5.99 4.46 2.07
N ILE A 101 -4.96 4.56 2.90
CA ILE A 101 -3.63 4.96 2.47
C ILE A 101 -3.04 3.94 1.49
N GLY A 102 -3.15 2.64 1.79
CA GLY A 102 -2.67 1.59 0.91
C GLY A 102 -3.36 1.63 -0.45
N TYR A 103 -4.68 1.84 -0.48
CA TYR A 103 -5.40 2.03 -1.74
C TYR A 103 -4.88 3.23 -2.54
N GLU A 104 -4.74 4.40 -1.89
CA GLU A 104 -4.21 5.61 -2.53
C GLU A 104 -2.81 5.35 -3.14
N LEU A 105 -1.90 4.74 -2.38
CA LEU A 105 -0.55 4.44 -2.87
C LEU A 105 -0.55 3.52 -4.09
N ILE A 106 -1.48 2.56 -4.18
CA ILE A 106 -1.60 1.71 -5.37
C ILE A 106 -2.16 2.50 -6.55
N THR A 107 -3.10 3.43 -6.33
CA THR A 107 -3.61 4.28 -7.41
C THR A 107 -2.55 5.24 -7.96
N GLU A 108 -1.54 5.59 -7.15
CA GLU A 108 -0.40 6.40 -7.56
C GLU A 108 0.69 5.60 -8.29
N LEU A 109 0.63 4.26 -8.28
CA LEU A 109 1.53 3.42 -9.08
C LEU A 109 1.23 3.67 -10.56
N LYS A 110 2.06 4.49 -11.20
CA LYS A 110 1.92 4.79 -12.62
C LYS A 110 1.95 3.51 -13.44
N VAL A 111 1.03 3.45 -14.39
CA VAL A 111 1.11 2.58 -15.56
C VAL A 111 2.22 3.12 -16.44
N GLU A 112 3.28 2.35 -16.71
CA GLU A 112 4.22 2.72 -17.76
C GLU A 112 3.47 2.77 -19.09
N GLY A 113 3.43 3.96 -19.72
CA GLY A 113 2.85 4.16 -21.06
C GLY A 113 1.69 5.16 -21.17
N SER A 114 1.28 5.85 -20.09
CA SER A 114 0.56 7.13 -20.27
C SER A 114 1.57 8.26 -20.25
N ASP A 115 2.35 8.36 -21.33
CA ASP A 115 2.89 9.66 -21.72
C ASP A 115 1.67 10.56 -21.90
N ASP A 116 1.65 11.67 -21.15
CA ASP A 116 0.76 12.78 -21.40
C ASP A 116 0.95 13.16 -22.87
N VAL A 117 -0.02 12.83 -23.72
CA VAL A 117 -0.18 13.55 -24.98
C VAL A 117 -0.69 14.92 -24.56
N ASP A 118 0.23 15.85 -24.38
CA ASP A 118 -0.06 17.27 -24.39
C ASP A 118 -0.77 17.58 -25.72
N ILE A 119 -2.10 17.73 -25.67
CA ILE A 119 -2.91 18.30 -26.76
C ILE A 119 -3.07 19.80 -26.51
#